data_AF-A0A812UKX1-F1
#
_entry.id   AF-A0A812UKX1-F1
#
_cell.length_a   1.000
_cell.length_b   1.000
_cell.length_c   1.000
_cell.angle_alpha   90.00
_cell.angle_beta   90.00
_cell.angle_gamma   90.00
#
_symmetry.space_group_name_H-M   'P 1'
#
loop_
_entity.id
_entity.type
_entity.pdbx_description
1 polymer ?
#
loop_
_entity_poly.entity_id
_entity_poly.type
_entity_poly.pdbx_seq_one_letter_code
_entity_poly.pdbx_strand_id
1 'polypeptide(L)' 'MTSTQWGSKTVCVRINPMDTPLWEADVTSTLKLEKPDMLVVPKVSSPADLDKLAAKLA' A
#
# COMPACT_ATOMS: atom_id res chain seq x y z
N MET A 1 -3.90 -9.80 -17.97
CA MET A 1 -4.87 -8.76 -17.55
C MET A 1 -4.55 -7.49 -18.32
N THR A 2 -5.55 -6.79 -18.83
CA THR A 2 -5.37 -5.48 -19.46
C THR A 2 -5.06 -4.47 -18.37
N SER A 3 -3.91 -3.78 -18.48
CA SER A 3 -3.55 -2.75 -17.51
C SER A 3 -4.52 -1.56 -17.59
N THR A 4 -4.96 -1.06 -16.44
CA THR A 4 -5.93 0.04 -16.35
C THR A 4 -5.23 1.37 -16.61
N GLN A 5 -5.73 2.15 -17.58
CA GLN A 5 -5.12 3.42 -17.96
C GLN A 5 -5.73 4.58 -17.15
N TRP A 6 -4.98 5.06 -16.16
CA TRP A 6 -5.39 6.15 -15.26
C TRP A 6 -4.96 7.55 -15.75
N GLY A 7 -4.30 7.65 -16.90
CA GLY A 7 -3.77 8.90 -17.45
C GLY A 7 -2.62 9.46 -16.61
N SER A 8 -2.61 10.78 -16.37
CA SER A 8 -1.57 11.47 -15.58
C SER A 8 -1.92 11.61 -14.10
N LYS A 9 -2.87 10.81 -13.59
CA LYS A 9 -3.29 10.87 -12.19
C LYS A 9 -2.31 10.09 -11.32
N THR A 10 -2.07 10.58 -10.11
CA THR A 10 -1.42 9.79 -9.06
C THR A 10 -2.40 8.75 -8.53
N VAL A 11 -2.11 7.48 -8.78
CA VAL A 11 -2.89 6.34 -8.32
C VAL A 11 -2.45 6.00 -6.90
N CYS A 12 -3.37 6.16 -5.95
CA CYS A 12 -3.13 5.88 -4.54
C CYS A 12 -4.01 4.72 -4.08
N VAL A 13 -3.45 3.81 -3.27
CA VAL A 13 -4.20 2.75 -2.61
C VAL A 13 -4.07 2.92 -1.10
N ARG A 14 -5.19 3.06 -0.40
CA ARG A 14 -5.22 3.06 1.07
C ARG A 14 -5.32 1.62 1.57
N ILE A 15 -4.27 1.14 2.21
CA ILE A 15 -4.25 -0.21 2.81
C ILE A 15 -5.11 -0.25 4.08
N ASN A 16 -5.34 -1.46 4.59
CA ASN A 16 -5.91 -1.63 5.92
C ASN A 16 -4.97 -1.14 7.03
N PRO A 17 -5.50 -0.79 8.22
CA PRO A 17 -4.69 -0.41 9.37
C PRO A 17 -3.68 -1.48 9.81
N MET A 18 -2.55 -1.03 10.37
CA MET A 18 -1.45 -1.90 10.82
C MET A 18 -1.79 -2.82 11.99
N ASP A 19 -2.90 -2.54 12.69
CA ASP A 19 -3.44 -3.36 13.78
C ASP A 19 -4.36 -4.50 13.29
N THR A 20 -4.54 -4.64 11.97
CA THR A 20 -5.33 -5.72 11.35
C THR A 20 -4.41 -6.75 10.69
N PRO A 21 -4.83 -8.02 10.51
CA PRO A 21 -4.03 -9.00 9.78
C PRO A 21 -4.01 -8.76 8.25
N LEU A 22 -4.76 -7.78 7.74
CA LEU A 22 -5.02 -7.62 6.31
C LEU A 22 -4.01 -6.73 5.58
N TRP A 23 -3.33 -5.82 6.29
CA TRP A 23 -2.47 -4.81 5.65
C TRP A 23 -1.31 -5.45 4.86
N GLU A 24 -0.76 -6.57 5.33
CA GLU A 24 0.34 -7.28 4.63
C GLU A 24 -0.13 -7.88 3.31
N ALA A 25 -1.35 -8.41 3.30
CA ALA A 25 -1.97 -8.99 2.11
C ALA A 25 -2.31 -7.89 1.10
N ASP A 26 -2.76 -6.72 1.56
CA ASP A 26 -2.97 -5.55 0.70
C ASP A 26 -1.67 -5.16 0.02
N VAL A 27 -0.59 -4.90 0.80
CA VAL A 27 0.72 -4.52 0.25
C VAL A 27 1.20 -5.53 -0.78
N THR A 28 1.18 -6.82 -0.44
CA THR A 28 1.65 -7.89 -1.33
C THR A 28 0.83 -7.97 -2.62
N SER A 29 -0.49 -7.87 -2.53
CA SER A 29 -1.38 -8.00 -3.69
C SER A 29 -1.28 -6.78 -4.60
N THR A 30 -1.19 -5.58 -4.01
CA THR A 30 -1.09 -4.33 -4.78
C THR A 30 0.23 -4.25 -5.54
N LEU A 31 1.34 -4.70 -4.93
CA LEU A 31 2.64 -4.73 -5.60
C LEU A 31 2.74 -5.76 -6.73
N LYS A 32 1.95 -6.85 -6.67
CA LYS A 32 1.95 -7.92 -7.67
C LYS A 32 1.05 -7.64 -8.88
N LEU A 33 -0.04 -6.89 -8.70
CA LEU A 33 -1.04 -6.65 -9.74
C LEU A 33 -0.72 -5.40 -10.57
N GLU A 34 -0.96 -4.22 -10.01
CA GLU A 34 -0.61 -2.94 -10.59
C GLU A 34 -0.02 -2.08 -9.48
N LYS A 35 1.30 -1.86 -9.52
CA LYS A 35 2.00 -1.06 -8.54
C LYS A 35 1.45 0.37 -8.57
N PRO A 36 0.80 0.86 -7.51
CA PRO A 36 0.29 2.22 -7.46
C PRO A 36 1.45 3.19 -7.28
N ASP A 37 1.21 4.47 -7.60
CA ASP A 37 2.19 5.53 -7.35
C ASP A 37 2.41 5.73 -5.84
N MET A 38 1.38 5.47 -5.01
CA MET A 38 1.42 5.70 -3.57
C MET A 38 0.59 4.68 -2.78
N LEU A 39 1.13 4.24 -1.64
CA LEU A 39 0.37 3.56 -0.60
C LEU A 39 0.03 4.55 0.52
N VAL A 40 -1.23 4.59 0.93
CA VAL A 40 -1.72 5.43 2.02
C VAL A 40 -1.95 4.56 3.25
N VAL A 41 -1.19 4.81 4.32
CA VAL A 41 -1.31 4.08 5.59
C VAL A 41 -2.33 4.79 6.49
N PRO A 42 -3.47 4.17 6.83
CA PRO A 42 -4.43 4.79 7.74
C PRO A 42 -3.98 4.65 9.20
N LYS A 43 -4.46 5.56 10.05
CA LYS A 43 -4.30 5.50 11.52
C LYS A 43 -2.85 5.38 12.00
N VAL A 44 -1.90 5.98 11.29
CA VAL A 44 -0.52 6.08 11.77
C VAL A 44 -0.52 6.78 13.13
N SER A 45 0.05 6.10 14.13
CA SER A 45 0.11 6.59 15.51
C SER A 45 1.54 6.84 15.97
N SER A 46 2.51 6.24 15.29
CA SER A 46 3.94 6.37 15.57
C SER A 46 4.79 6.18 14.31
N PRO A 47 6.04 6.67 14.29
CA PRO A 47 6.99 6.39 13.20
C PRO A 47 7.20 4.89 12.95
N ALA A 48 7.14 4.07 14.01
CA ALA A 48 7.32 2.62 13.92
C ALA A 48 6.29 1.94 13.01
N ASP A 49 5.11 2.53 12.81
CA ASP A 49 4.12 2.00 11.87
C ASP A 49 4.60 2.12 10.42
N LEU A 50 5.37 3.16 10.09
CA LEU A 50 6.00 3.33 8.79
C LEU A 50 7.25 2.43 8.65
N ASP A 51 8.01 2.24 9.73
CA ASP A 51 9.17 1.34 9.74
C ASP A 51 8.76 -0.10 9.42
N LYS A 52 7.63 -0.58 9.99
CA LYS A 52 7.04 -1.89 9.66
C LYS A 52 6.72 -2.03 8.17
N LEU A 53 6.14 -0.97 7.57
CA LEU A 53 5.85 -0.98 6.14
C LEU A 53 7.14 -0.99 5.31
N ALA A 54 8.11 -0.16 5.67
CA ALA A 54 9.38 -0.07 4.97
C ALA A 54 10.11 -1.43 4.95
N ALA A 55 10.12 -2.15 6.08
CA ALA A 55 10.70 -3.48 6.18
C ALA A 55 10.01 -4.52 5.27
N LYS A 56 8.73 -4.34 4.94
CA LYS A 56 7.97 -5.21 4.02
C LYS A 56 8.22 -4.87 2.54
N LEU A 57 8.60 -3.62 2.26
CA LEU A 57 8.86 -3.12 0.91
C LEU A 57 10.31 -3.32 0.44
N ALA A 58 11.24 -3.59 1.36
CA ALA A 58 12.64 -3.94 1.09
C ALA A 58 12.77 -5.36 0.50
#